data_AF-A0A7Z0EKZ0-F1
#
_entry.id   AF-A0A7Z0EKZ0-F1
#
_cell.length_a   1.000
_cell.length_b   1.000
_cell.length_c   1.000
_cell.angle_alpha   90.00
_cell.angle_beta   90.00
_cell.angle_gamma   90.00
#
_symmetry.space_group_name_H-M   'P 1'
#
loop_
_entity.id
_entity.type
_entity.pdbx_description
1 polymer ?
#
loop_
_entity_poly.entity_id
_entity_poly.type
_entity_poly.pdbx_seq_one_letter_code
_entity_poly.pdbx_strand_id
1 'polypeptide(L)' 'MPGYALYPSHEMERLRTEFPDHLICELHDDTGRPVFTATLRRRRCACPTALVIAGTPAVLRRSLTGPEQEAR' A
#
# COMPACT_ATOMS: atom_id res chain seq x y z
N MET A 1 1.15 8.74 -23.56
CA MET A 1 1.13 8.30 -22.15
C MET A 1 -0.22 7.67 -21.89
N PRO A 2 -0.33 6.36 -21.56
CA PRO A 2 -1.58 5.84 -21.04
C PRO A 2 -1.90 6.64 -19.77
N GLY A 3 -3.05 7.31 -19.77
CA GLY A 3 -3.42 8.21 -18.67
C GLY A 3 -3.54 7.47 -17.35
N TYR A 4 -3.38 8.20 -16.24
CA TYR A 4 -3.69 7.68 -14.91
C TYR A 4 -5.12 7.14 -14.90
N ALA A 5 -5.32 5.93 -14.40
CA ALA A 5 -6.65 5.41 -14.18
C ALA A 5 -7.39 6.37 -13.24
N LEU A 6 -8.47 7.00 -13.73
CA LEU A 6 -9.30 7.92 -12.97
C LEU A 6 -9.98 7.23 -11.78
N TYR A 7 -10.05 5.90 -11.81
CA TYR A 7 -10.64 5.06 -10.79
C TYR A 7 -9.62 4.04 -10.28
N PRO A 8 -9.56 3.82 -8.95
CA PRO A 8 -8.72 2.77 -8.38
C PRO A 8 -9.15 1.39 -8.91
N SER A 9 -8.20 0.48 -9.06
CA SER A 9 -8.50 -0.90 -9.42
C SER A 9 -9.35 -1.59 -8.33
N HIS A 10 -10.13 -2.60 -8.71
CA HIS A 10 -10.95 -3.35 -7.74
C HIS A 10 -10.10 -4.07 -6.66
N GLU A 11 -8.84 -4.38 -6.96
CA GLU A 11 -7.90 -4.89 -5.96
C GLU A 11 -7.50 -3.81 -4.96
N MET A 12 -7.32 -2.59 -5.45
CA MET A 12 -6.99 -1.43 -4.63
C MET A 12 -8.11 -1.07 -3.64
N GLU A 13 -9.36 -1.12 -4.08
CA GLU A 13 -10.53 -0.90 -3.22
C GLU A 13 -10.63 -1.96 -2.11
N ARG A 14 -10.36 -3.22 -2.45
CA ARG A 14 -10.33 -4.32 -1.47
C ARG A 14 -9.23 -4.12 -0.44
N LEU A 15 -8.02 -3.78 -0.85
CA LEU A 15 -6.91 -3.50 0.08
C LEU A 15 -7.24 -2.36 1.04
N ARG A 16 -7.82 -1.27 0.56
CA ARG A 16 -8.21 -0.12 1.40
C ARG A 16 -9.31 -0.47 2.40
N THR A 17 -10.19 -1.41 2.04
CA THR A 17 -11.23 -1.92 2.93
C THR A 17 -10.63 -2.85 4.00
N GLU A 18 -9.67 -3.69 3.62
CA GLU A 18 -9.00 -4.64 4.50
C GLU A 18 -8.06 -3.96 5.52
N PHE A 19 -7.42 -2.84 5.13
CA PHE A 19 -6.45 -2.12 5.95
C PHE A 19 -6.84 -0.62 6.11
N PRO A 20 -7.90 -0.30 6.88
CA PRO A 20 -8.42 1.06 7.00
C PRO A 20 -7.47 2.05 7.70
N ASP A 21 -6.51 1.53 8.48
CA ASP A 21 -5.49 2.31 9.18
C ASP A 21 -4.29 2.66 8.28
N HIS A 22 -4.24 2.14 7.05
CA HIS A 22 -3.18 2.38 6.09
C HIS A 22 -3.66 3.28 4.95
N LEU A 23 -2.81 4.24 4.56
CA LEU A 23 -2.91 4.92 3.29
C LEU A 23 -2.24 4.04 2.24
N ILE A 24 -3.05 3.48 1.34
CA ILE A 24 -2.59 2.59 0.26
C ILE A 24 -2.71 3.33 -1.08
N CYS A 25 -1.61 3.34 -1.84
CA CYS A 25 -1.51 3.93 -3.19
C CYS A 25 -0.99 2.91 -4.22
N GLU A 26 -1.53 2.97 -5.43
CA GLU A 26 -1.04 2.27 -6.61
C GLU A 26 -0.29 3.32 -7.45
N LEU A 27 1.01 3.11 -7.63
CA LEU A 27 1.92 3.93 -8.40
C LEU A 27 2.41 3.12 -9.60
N HIS A 28 3.11 3.76 -10.53
CA HIS A 28 3.77 3.08 -11.63
C HIS A 28 5.26 3.41 -11.61
N ASP A 29 6.11 2.41 -11.80
CA ASP A 29 7.56 2.63 -11.95
C ASP A 29 7.91 3.24 -13.31
N ASP A 30 9.19 3.49 -13.54
CA ASP A 30 9.71 4.07 -14.79
C ASP A 30 9.43 3.20 -16.02
N THR A 31 9.13 1.91 -15.83
CA THR A 31 8.76 0.97 -16.89
C THR A 31 7.24 0.86 -17.08
N GLY A 32 6.45 1.59 -16.30
CA GLY A 32 4.99 1.56 -16.32
C GLY A 32 4.40 0.35 -15.62
N ARG A 33 5.15 -0.36 -14.76
CA ARG A 33 4.61 -1.48 -13.98
C ARG A 33 3.99 -0.98 -12.68
N PRO A 34 2.87 -1.56 -12.23
CA PRO A 34 2.22 -1.14 -11.01
C PRO A 34 3.09 -1.48 -9.80
N VAL A 35 3.18 -0.53 -8.87
CA VAL A 35 3.85 -0.63 -7.59
C VAL A 35 2.87 -0.19 -6.51
N PHE A 36 2.66 -1.04 -5.52
CA PHE A 36 1.71 -0.80 -4.43
C PHE A 36 2.48 -0.34 -3.20
N THR A 37 2.06 0.77 -2.62
CA THR A 37 2.67 1.33 -1.43
C THR A 37 1.64 1.47 -0.32
N ALA A 38 2.03 1.15 0.92
CA ALA A 38 1.21 1.34 2.10
C ALA A 38 2.00 2.03 3.22
N THR A 39 1.36 2.97 3.89
CA THR A 39 1.91 3.66 5.07
C THR A 39 0.82 3.85 6.11
N LEU A 40 1.15 3.83 7.41
CA LEU A 40 0.18 4.11 8.46
C LEU A 40 -0.38 5.54 8.34
N ARG A 41 -1.71 5.65 8.40
CA ARG A 41 -2.46 6.91 8.24
C ARG A 41 -2.32 7.82 9.46
N ARG A 42 -2.13 7.24 10.65
CA ARG A 42 -1.93 7.98 11.90
C ARG A 42 -0.61 7.59 12.52
N ARG A 43 0.23 8.60 12.79
CA ARG A 43 1.42 8.43 13.63
C ARG A 43 0.97 8.29 15.08
N ARG A 44 1.18 7.12 15.68
CA ARG A 44 1.07 6.93 17.14
C ARG A 44 2.37 7.27 17.88
N CYS A 45 3.50 7.36 17.17
CA CYS A 45 4.78 7.82 17.69
C CYS A 45 5.59 8.63 16.65
N ALA A 46 6.64 9.31 17.12
CA ALA A 46 7.63 10.02 16.29
C ALA A 46 8.57 9.07 15.50
N CYS A 47 8.36 7.77 15.62
CA CYS A 47 8.99 6.72 14.86
C CYS A 47 8.80 6.92 13.34
N PRO A 48 9.79 6.52 12.50
CA PRO A 48 9.64 6.57 11.05
C PRO A 48 8.40 5.79 10.62
N THR A 49 7.56 6.38 9.77
CA THR A 49 6.36 5.68 9.28
C THR A 49 6.81 4.43 8.53
N ALA A 50 6.31 3.26 8.93
CA ALA A 50 6.59 2.02 8.21
C ALA A 50 5.98 2.13 6.80
N LEU A 51 6.83 2.42 5.82
CA LEU A 51 6.48 2.42 4.40
C LEU A 51 6.75 1.02 3.85
N VAL A 52 5.70 0.37 3.38
CA VAL A 52 5.78 -0.91 2.69
C VAL A 52 5.60 -0.67 1.20
N ILE A 53 6.48 -1.26 0.39
CA ILE A 53 6.44 -1.20 -1.08
C ILE A 53 6.39 -2.63 -1.60
N ALA A 54 5.48 -2.91 -2.52
CA ALA A 54 5.26 -4.24 -3.08
C ALA A 54 4.93 -4.17 -4.57
N GLY A 55 5.43 -5.13 -5.36
CA GLY A 55 5.13 -5.20 -6.79
C GLY A 55 3.75 -5.79 -7.13
N THR A 56 3.02 -6.32 -6.14
CA THR A 56 1.66 -6.88 -6.35
C THR A 56 0.77 -6.68 -5.11
N PRO A 57 -0.57 -6.67 -5.27
CA PRO A 57 -1.50 -6.58 -4.14
C PRO A 57 -1.34 -7.73 -3.14
N ALA A 58 -1.10 -8.95 -3.62
CA ALA A 58 -0.92 -10.12 -2.77
C ALA A 58 0.35 -10.04 -1.91
N VAL A 59 1.44 -9.50 -2.46
CA VAL A 59 2.66 -9.24 -1.70
C VAL A 59 2.41 -8.17 -0.65
N LEU A 60 1.74 -7.07 -1.03
CA LEU A 60 1.41 -5.99 -0.10
C LEU A 60 0.59 -6.52 1.08
N ARG A 61 -0.47 -7.28 0.80
CA ARG A 61 -1.34 -7.88 1.82
C ARG A 61 -0.54 -8.72 2.82
N ARG A 62 0.32 -9.62 2.32
CA ARG A 62 1.18 -10.46 3.17
C ARG A 62 2.09 -9.63 4.06
N SER A 63 2.69 -8.56 3.53
CA SER A 63 3.57 -7.66 4.28
C SER A 63 2.83 -6.88 5.36
N LEU A 64 1.54 -6.55 5.15
CA LEU A 64 0.72 -5.86 6.14
C LEU A 64 0.15 -6.80 7.22
N THR A 65 -0.06 -8.07 6.90
CA THR A 65 -0.51 -9.10 7.86
C THR A 65 0.64 -9.78 8.62
N GLY A 66 1.89 -9.53 8.24
CA GLY A 66 3.05 -10.16 8.86
C GLY A 66 3.26 -9.67 10.31
N PRO A 67 3.82 -10.51 11.20
CA PRO A 67 4.01 -10.20 12.62
C PRO A 67 4.92 -9.00 12.89
N GLU A 68 5.64 -8.50 11.88
CA GLU A 68 6.51 -7.33 11.99
C GLU A 68 5.76 -5.99 12.09
N GLN A 69 4.46 -5.94 11.78
CA GLN A 69 3.64 -4.71 11.94
C GLN A 69 2.98 -4.57 13.33
N GLU A 70 2.79 -5.67 14.08
CA GLU A 70 2.17 -5.63 15.42
C GLU A 70 3.15 -5.30 16.55
N ALA A 71 4.46 -5.43 16.31
CA ALA A 71 5.48 -5.40 17.37
C ALA A 71 6.38 -4.15 17.38
N ARG A 72 6.05 -3.06 16.68
CA ARG A 72 6.96 -1.91 16.54
C ARG A 72 6.34 -0.53 16.75
#